data_AF-W0DQJ9-F1
#
_entry.id   AF-W0DQJ9-F1
#
_cell.length_a   1.000
_cell.length_b   1.000
_cell.length_c   1.000
_cell.angle_alpha   90.00
_cell.angle_beta   90.00
_cell.angle_gamma   90.00
#
_symmetry.space_group_name_H-M   'P 1'
#
loop_
_entity.id
_entity.type
_entity.pdbx_description
1 polymer ?
#
loop_
_entity_poly.entity_id
_entity_poly.type
_entity_poly.pdbx_seq_one_letter_code
_entity_poly.pdbx_strand_id
1 'polypeptide(L)'
;MTGTAMRRRLGVPDSAPAVGTGTQPSEQKAPLDLVEAFAAIRAGRPDARFVIVGDGPLRAAVETRVRAHGLNGCVVMTGLRRDIPDLLPGFDVFVLYSRWEGLPRVLPQAMASGVPIVCTQVDGHAEAVRNGVEGSLVEPGRPNRIAVRGVDLLGIRIKRSFGSALNLGTPSNPIGTALLYLGVAGLYWLAPPIDEFATAVTDPAAYQTLAERLRPSDQWFENVWAELLATVRTAAQTVASLAP
;
A
#
# COMPACT_ATOMS: atom_id res chain seq x y z
N MET A 1 2.00 11.22 16.36
CA MET A 1 2.72 12.49 16.07
C MET A 1 2.42 12.92 14.63
N THR A 2 2.41 14.21 14.31
CA THR A 2 2.13 14.69 12.94
C THR A 2 3.30 14.39 11.99
N GLY A 3 3.03 14.18 10.70
CA GLY A 3 4.07 13.91 9.70
C GLY A 3 5.16 14.98 9.64
N THR A 4 4.81 16.25 9.89
CA THR A 4 5.73 17.38 9.99
C THR A 4 6.80 17.18 11.07
N ALA A 5 6.42 16.69 12.25
CA ALA A 5 7.38 16.44 13.32
C ALA A 5 8.40 15.35 12.93
N MET A 6 7.96 14.35 12.17
CA MET A 6 8.85 13.28 11.68
C MET A 6 9.80 13.75 10.59
N ARG A 7 9.35 14.64 9.69
CA ARG A 7 10.21 15.25 8.66
C ARG A 7 11.41 15.97 9.26
N ARG A 8 11.20 16.74 10.32
CA ARG A 8 12.29 17.42 11.04
C ARG A 8 13.31 16.45 11.63
N ARG A 9 12.84 15.33 12.22
CA ARG A 9 13.72 14.24 12.72
C ARG A 9 14.52 13.55 11.61
N LEU A 10 14.10 13.69 10.37
CA LEU A 10 14.73 13.13 9.17
C LEU A 10 15.53 14.18 8.36
N GLY A 11 15.61 15.43 8.81
CA GLY A 11 16.26 16.50 8.06
C GLY A 11 15.54 16.87 6.75
N VAL A 12 14.25 16.57 6.65
CA VAL A 12 13.41 16.88 5.48
C VAL A 12 12.64 18.18 5.74
N PRO A 13 12.65 19.16 4.80
CA PRO A 13 11.84 20.37 4.94
C PRO A 13 10.34 20.07 5.01
N ASP A 14 9.60 20.82 5.83
CA ASP A 14 8.18 20.58 6.08
C ASP A 14 7.33 20.62 4.78
N SER A 15 7.68 21.49 3.83
CA SER A 15 6.99 21.66 2.55
C SER A 15 7.44 20.71 1.44
N ALA A 16 8.56 19.99 1.63
CA ALA A 16 9.12 19.14 0.59
C ALA A 16 8.40 17.80 0.50
N PRO A 17 8.12 17.29 -0.72
CA PRO A 17 7.70 15.91 -0.92
C PRO A 17 8.74 14.94 -0.37
N ALA A 18 8.30 14.01 0.47
CA ALA A 18 9.18 13.04 1.12
C ALA A 18 8.97 11.65 0.55
N VAL A 19 9.92 11.14 -0.22
CA VAL A 19 9.98 9.75 -0.66
C VAL A 19 10.81 8.98 0.38
N GLY A 20 10.29 7.89 0.92
CA GLY A 20 10.96 7.10 1.95
C GLY A 20 11.15 5.64 1.53
N THR A 21 12.26 5.03 1.96
CA THR A 21 12.44 3.58 1.91
C THR A 21 13.04 3.08 3.23
N GLY A 22 12.66 1.88 3.66
CA GLY A 22 13.10 1.26 4.91
C GLY A 22 13.66 -0.14 4.65
N THR A 23 14.95 -0.26 4.42
CA THR A 23 15.60 -1.52 4.04
C THR A 23 17.05 -1.57 4.48
N GLN A 24 17.63 -2.78 4.55
CA GLN A 24 19.07 -2.97 4.52
C GLN A 24 19.55 -2.84 3.05
N PRO A 25 20.38 -1.86 2.69
CA PRO A 25 20.93 -1.74 1.34
C PRO A 25 21.78 -2.97 0.98
N SER A 26 21.19 -3.89 0.24
CA SER A 26 21.78 -5.15 -0.22
C SER A 26 21.39 -5.43 -1.67
N GLU A 27 22.01 -6.42 -2.30
CA GLU A 27 21.68 -6.79 -3.69
C GLU A 27 20.19 -7.10 -3.87
N GLN A 28 19.62 -7.84 -2.91
CA GLN A 28 18.21 -8.16 -2.86
C GLN A 28 17.32 -6.92 -2.92
N LYS A 29 17.71 -5.83 -2.25
CA LYS A 29 16.94 -4.59 -2.10
C LYS A 29 17.23 -3.56 -3.19
N ALA A 30 18.11 -3.90 -4.14
CA ALA A 30 18.44 -3.11 -5.32
C ALA A 30 18.44 -1.59 -5.07
N PRO A 31 19.19 -1.08 -4.06
CA PRO A 31 19.09 0.30 -3.63
C PRO A 31 19.65 1.28 -4.66
N LEU A 32 20.54 0.82 -5.55
CA LEU A 32 21.06 1.63 -6.65
C LEU A 32 19.96 1.97 -7.67
N ASP A 33 19.07 1.01 -7.94
CA ASP A 33 17.93 1.20 -8.84
C ASP A 33 16.93 2.22 -8.24
N LEU A 34 16.77 2.25 -6.92
CA LEU A 34 16.00 3.30 -6.24
C LEU A 34 16.62 4.69 -6.36
N VAL A 35 17.96 4.80 -6.36
CA VAL A 35 18.64 6.08 -6.59
C VAL A 35 18.37 6.58 -8.01
N GLU A 36 18.44 5.70 -9.02
CA GLU A 36 18.08 6.04 -10.41
C GLU A 36 16.62 6.51 -10.52
N ALA A 37 15.70 5.76 -9.89
CA ALA A 37 14.30 6.13 -9.86
C ALA A 37 14.09 7.50 -9.21
N PHE A 38 14.77 7.79 -8.09
CA PHE A 38 14.67 9.08 -7.42
C PHE A 38 15.28 10.22 -8.23
N ALA A 39 16.38 10.00 -8.96
CA ALA A 39 16.93 10.99 -9.90
C ALA A 39 15.87 11.41 -10.93
N ALA A 40 15.14 10.43 -11.48
CA ALA A 40 14.04 10.68 -12.41
C ALA A 40 12.83 11.40 -11.76
N ILE A 41 12.47 11.05 -10.51
CA ILE A 41 11.44 11.80 -9.74
C ILE A 41 11.84 13.27 -9.62
N ARG A 42 13.10 13.53 -9.26
CA ARG A 42 13.61 14.88 -9.03
C ARG A 42 13.66 15.74 -10.29
N ALA A 43 13.79 15.13 -11.46
CA ALA A 43 13.67 15.84 -12.73
C ALA A 43 12.28 16.49 -12.91
N GLY A 44 11.21 15.84 -12.43
CA GLY A 44 9.84 16.38 -12.42
C GLY A 44 9.46 17.14 -11.13
N ARG A 45 10.12 16.83 -10.00
CA ARG A 45 9.90 17.43 -8.68
C ARG A 45 11.23 17.82 -8.01
N PRO A 46 11.83 18.96 -8.39
CA PRO A 46 13.15 19.37 -7.88
C PRO A 46 13.19 19.61 -6.36
N ASP A 47 12.04 19.83 -5.74
CA ASP A 47 11.83 20.00 -4.31
C ASP A 47 11.81 18.68 -3.51
N ALA A 48 11.64 17.53 -4.19
CA ALA A 48 11.52 16.23 -3.53
C ALA A 48 12.79 15.83 -2.76
N ARG A 49 12.58 15.14 -1.64
CA ARG A 49 13.61 14.55 -0.79
C ARG A 49 13.46 13.03 -0.77
N PHE A 50 14.59 12.33 -0.71
CA PHE A 50 14.63 10.89 -0.55
C PHE A 50 15.27 10.52 0.77
N VAL A 51 14.62 9.64 1.52
CA VAL A 51 15.11 9.16 2.81
C VAL A 51 15.29 7.65 2.73
N ILE A 52 16.53 7.20 2.93
CA ILE A 52 16.90 5.80 3.01
C ILE A 52 17.13 5.46 4.48
N VAL A 53 16.21 4.70 5.06
CA VAL A 53 16.27 4.25 6.45
C VAL A 53 16.82 2.83 6.52
N GLY A 54 17.99 2.70 7.14
CA GLY A 54 18.72 1.44 7.26
C GLY A 54 20.19 1.57 6.90
N ASP A 55 20.93 0.48 7.10
CA ASP A 55 22.35 0.38 6.80
C ASP A 55 22.68 -1.03 6.31
N GLY A 56 23.73 -1.18 5.51
CA GLY A 56 24.00 -2.43 4.81
C GLY A 56 25.19 -2.39 3.86
N PRO A 57 25.54 -3.55 3.28
CA PRO A 57 26.77 -3.74 2.51
C PRO A 57 26.87 -2.83 1.27
N LEU A 58 25.74 -2.41 0.69
CA LEU A 58 25.74 -1.53 -0.48
C LEU A 58 25.71 -0.03 -0.13
N ARG A 59 25.84 0.37 1.14
CA ARG A 59 25.80 1.77 1.54
C ARG A 59 26.80 2.64 0.76
N ALA A 60 28.06 2.24 0.69
CA ALA A 60 29.10 3.02 -0.01
C ALA A 60 28.82 3.14 -1.53
N ALA A 61 28.24 2.10 -2.14
CA ALA A 61 27.83 2.12 -3.53
C ALA A 61 26.65 3.09 -3.75
N VAL A 62 25.68 3.11 -2.84
CA VAL A 62 24.56 4.06 -2.85
C VAL A 62 25.07 5.49 -2.73
N GLU A 63 25.94 5.80 -1.77
CA GLU A 63 26.52 7.14 -1.61
C GLU A 63 27.29 7.59 -2.86
N THR A 64 28.03 6.67 -3.50
CA THR A 64 28.72 6.95 -4.76
C THR A 64 27.74 7.26 -5.88
N ARG A 65 26.65 6.50 -5.99
CA ARG A 65 25.61 6.74 -7.01
C ARG A 65 24.86 8.05 -6.77
N VAL A 66 24.55 8.38 -5.51
CA VAL A 66 23.95 9.66 -5.11
C VAL A 66 24.84 10.83 -5.53
N ARG A 67 26.16 10.73 -5.31
CA ARG A 67 27.12 11.75 -5.76
C ARG A 67 27.14 11.88 -7.29
N ALA A 68 27.17 10.76 -8.01
CA ALA A 68 27.20 10.75 -9.48
C ALA A 68 25.99 11.46 -10.11
N HIS A 69 24.81 11.37 -9.47
CA HIS A 69 23.58 12.05 -9.90
C HIS A 69 23.40 13.46 -9.33
N GLY A 70 24.38 13.98 -8.56
CA GLY A 70 24.27 15.31 -7.94
C GLY A 70 23.19 15.40 -6.84
N LEU A 71 22.84 14.28 -6.22
CA LEU A 71 21.71 14.18 -5.29
C LEU A 71 22.08 14.39 -3.80
N ASN A 72 23.33 14.72 -3.50
CA ASN A 72 23.85 14.84 -2.11
C ASN A 72 23.02 15.78 -1.22
N GLY A 73 22.48 16.86 -1.78
CA GLY A 73 21.68 17.84 -1.03
C GLY A 73 20.23 17.41 -0.77
N CYS A 74 19.78 16.27 -1.29
CA CYS A 74 18.36 15.86 -1.27
C CYS A 74 18.12 14.39 -0.90
N VAL A 75 19.18 13.60 -0.75
CA VAL A 75 19.11 12.22 -0.25
C VAL A 75 19.65 12.19 1.18
N VAL A 76 18.85 11.64 2.11
CA VAL A 76 19.23 11.44 3.50
C VAL A 76 19.36 9.94 3.78
N MET A 77 20.55 9.49 4.13
CA MET A 77 20.79 8.11 4.57
C MET A 77 20.93 8.07 6.08
N THR A 78 19.90 7.60 6.79
CA THR A 78 19.85 7.72 8.26
C THR A 78 20.73 6.74 9.01
N GLY A 79 21.25 5.72 8.31
CA GLY A 79 21.82 4.54 8.96
C GLY A 79 20.75 3.67 9.61
N LEU A 80 21.17 2.69 10.40
CA LEU A 80 20.29 1.74 11.06
C LEU A 80 19.34 2.45 12.05
N ARG A 81 18.03 2.22 11.89
CA ARG A 81 17.00 2.70 12.81
C ARG A 81 16.03 1.59 13.18
N ARG A 82 15.51 1.67 14.41
CA ARG A 82 14.53 0.71 14.95
C ARG A 82 13.12 1.28 15.04
N ASP A 83 12.97 2.59 14.84
CA ASP A 83 11.72 3.33 14.95
C ASP A 83 11.09 3.60 13.57
N ILE A 84 11.27 2.70 12.59
CA ILE A 84 10.68 2.85 11.24
C ILE A 84 9.16 3.13 11.30
N PRO A 85 8.35 2.41 12.11
CA PRO A 85 6.92 2.69 12.23
C PRO A 85 6.60 4.16 12.55
N ASP A 86 7.42 4.78 13.41
CA ASP A 86 7.22 6.17 13.82
C ASP A 86 7.59 7.15 12.71
N LEU A 87 8.48 6.77 11.80
CA LEU A 87 8.98 7.62 10.71
C LEU A 87 8.05 7.62 9.49
N LEU A 88 7.29 6.55 9.26
CA LEU A 88 6.43 6.37 8.09
C LEU A 88 5.43 7.53 7.88
N PRO A 89 4.79 8.12 8.91
CA PRO A 89 3.93 9.30 8.74
C PRO A 89 4.64 10.53 8.17
N GLY A 90 5.98 10.58 8.23
CA GLY A 90 6.79 11.65 7.65
C GLY A 90 6.87 11.59 6.12
N PHE A 91 6.61 10.42 5.53
CA PHE A 91 6.68 10.20 4.09
C PHE A 91 5.36 10.57 3.38
N ASP A 92 5.48 10.96 2.12
CA ASP A 92 4.37 11.11 1.19
C ASP A 92 4.19 9.88 0.32
N VAL A 93 5.30 9.22 -0.03
CA VAL A 93 5.32 7.94 -0.75
C VAL A 93 6.38 7.05 -0.12
N PHE A 94 6.02 5.80 0.17
CA PHE A 94 6.96 4.77 0.59
C PHE A 94 7.31 3.87 -0.60
N VAL A 95 8.60 3.70 -0.89
CA VAL A 95 9.08 2.90 -2.02
C VAL A 95 9.87 1.69 -1.57
N LEU A 96 9.64 0.56 -2.22
CA LEU A 96 10.36 -0.69 -1.95
C LEU A 96 10.67 -1.43 -3.26
N TYR A 97 11.95 -1.53 -3.61
CA TYR A 97 12.36 -2.15 -4.87
C TYR A 97 13.23 -3.37 -4.58
N SER A 98 12.61 -4.53 -4.46
CA SER A 98 13.30 -5.79 -4.21
C SER A 98 13.34 -6.64 -5.47
N ARG A 99 14.47 -7.33 -5.70
CA ARG A 99 14.64 -8.31 -6.78
C ARG A 99 13.96 -9.64 -6.47
N TRP A 100 13.99 -10.03 -5.20
CA TRP A 100 13.27 -11.17 -4.64
C TRP A 100 12.93 -10.87 -3.18
N GLU A 101 11.75 -11.25 -2.71
CA GLU A 101 11.39 -11.12 -1.30
C GLU A 101 10.18 -11.97 -0.95
N GLY A 102 10.19 -12.54 0.27
CA GLY A 102 8.96 -12.91 0.95
C GLY A 102 8.23 -11.67 1.45
N LEU A 103 7.46 -11.76 2.53
CA LEU A 103 6.77 -10.58 3.06
C LEU A 103 7.75 -9.66 3.83
N PRO A 104 8.00 -8.41 3.36
CA PRO A 104 8.85 -7.48 4.07
C PRO A 104 8.13 -6.98 5.31
N ARG A 105 8.79 -7.01 6.48
CA ARG A 105 8.22 -6.46 7.73
C ARG A 105 7.78 -5.01 7.63
N VAL A 106 8.44 -4.22 6.79
CA VAL A 106 8.15 -2.79 6.62
C VAL A 106 6.87 -2.54 5.83
N LEU A 107 6.41 -3.52 5.04
CA LEU A 107 5.26 -3.35 4.15
C LEU A 107 3.94 -3.27 4.95
N PRO A 108 3.62 -4.19 5.89
CA PRO A 108 2.48 -4.01 6.79
C PRO A 108 2.55 -2.74 7.64
N GLN A 109 3.76 -2.30 8.02
CA GLN A 109 3.95 -1.08 8.81
C GLN A 109 3.59 0.17 7.98
N ALA A 110 4.02 0.21 6.71
CA ALA A 110 3.67 1.27 5.76
C ALA A 110 2.16 1.33 5.51
N MET A 111 1.53 0.17 5.30
CA MET A 111 0.08 0.06 5.14
C MET A 111 -0.66 0.56 6.38
N ALA A 112 -0.26 0.12 7.58
CA ALA A 112 -0.85 0.57 8.84
C ALA A 112 -0.66 2.08 9.09
N SER A 113 0.37 2.68 8.51
CA SER A 113 0.62 4.13 8.58
C SER A 113 -0.16 4.92 7.53
N GLY A 114 -0.89 4.25 6.63
CA GLY A 114 -1.65 4.88 5.56
C GLY A 114 -0.80 5.62 4.52
N VAL A 115 0.50 5.34 4.45
CA VAL A 115 1.38 5.94 3.44
C VAL A 115 1.21 5.18 2.12
N PRO A 116 0.96 5.87 0.98
CA PRO A 116 0.93 5.23 -0.32
C PRO A 116 2.23 4.47 -0.60
N ILE A 117 2.11 3.24 -1.07
CA ILE A 117 3.24 2.37 -1.37
C ILE A 117 3.47 2.27 -2.88
N VAL A 118 4.74 2.29 -3.31
CA VAL A 118 5.13 1.81 -4.64
C VAL A 118 6.17 0.72 -4.46
N CYS A 119 5.89 -0.50 -4.93
CA CYS A 119 6.83 -1.60 -4.78
C CYS A 119 6.92 -2.51 -6.01
N THR A 120 8.02 -3.25 -6.12
CA THR A 120 8.19 -4.27 -7.17
C THR A 120 7.20 -5.40 -6.99
N GLN A 121 6.68 -5.95 -8.07
CA GLN A 121 5.80 -7.11 -8.07
C GLN A 121 6.63 -8.40 -7.96
N VAL A 122 7.20 -8.63 -6.77
CA VAL A 122 7.78 -9.92 -6.36
C VAL A 122 6.81 -10.61 -5.39
N ASP A 123 6.93 -11.93 -5.22
CA ASP A 123 5.96 -12.78 -4.54
C ASP A 123 5.37 -12.16 -3.25
N GLY A 124 6.19 -11.86 -2.24
CA GLY A 124 5.66 -11.33 -0.99
C GLY A 124 5.19 -9.88 -1.01
N HIS A 125 5.51 -9.12 -2.07
CA HIS A 125 4.90 -7.80 -2.28
C HIS A 125 3.51 -7.92 -2.90
N ALA A 126 3.37 -8.80 -3.90
CA ALA A 126 2.12 -9.03 -4.61
C ALA A 126 1.05 -9.67 -3.72
N GLU A 127 1.46 -10.46 -2.73
CA GLU A 127 0.56 -11.01 -1.70
C GLU A 127 0.00 -9.94 -0.75
N ALA A 128 0.75 -8.87 -0.50
CA ALA A 128 0.40 -7.88 0.52
C ALA A 128 -0.24 -6.60 -0.02
N VAL A 129 0.14 -6.17 -1.23
CA VAL A 129 -0.32 -4.90 -1.81
C VAL A 129 -1.21 -5.18 -3.01
N ARG A 130 -2.47 -4.72 -2.96
CA ARG A 130 -3.34 -4.74 -4.13
C ARG A 130 -3.12 -3.47 -4.93
N ASN A 131 -2.79 -3.67 -6.19
CA ASN A 131 -2.52 -2.58 -7.12
C ASN A 131 -3.74 -1.65 -7.24
N GLY A 132 -3.53 -0.35 -7.05
CA GLY A 132 -4.58 0.67 -7.07
C GLY A 132 -5.37 0.80 -5.77
N VAL A 133 -5.15 -0.05 -4.76
CA VAL A 133 -5.90 -0.01 -3.49
C VAL A 133 -5.04 0.36 -2.29
N GLU A 134 -3.92 -0.33 -2.03
CA GLU A 134 -2.94 0.05 -0.99
C GLU A 134 -1.71 0.76 -1.56
N GLY A 135 -1.47 0.56 -2.86
CA GLY A 135 -0.30 1.11 -3.54
C GLY A 135 -0.25 0.76 -5.02
N SER A 136 0.91 0.99 -5.64
CA SER A 136 1.19 0.60 -7.02
C SER A 136 2.25 -0.48 -7.06
N LEU A 137 1.94 -1.58 -7.76
CA LEU A 137 2.91 -2.59 -8.12
C LEU A 137 3.62 -2.21 -9.43
N VAL A 138 4.92 -2.46 -9.53
CA VAL A 138 5.71 -2.26 -10.76
C VAL A 138 6.47 -3.53 -11.14
N GLU A 139 6.72 -3.74 -12.42
CA GLU A 139 7.42 -4.94 -12.88
C GLU A 139 8.88 -4.96 -12.39
N PRO A 140 9.41 -6.12 -11.96
CA PRO A 140 10.83 -6.28 -11.67
C PRO A 140 11.71 -5.89 -12.87
N GLY A 141 12.88 -5.30 -12.60
CA GLY A 141 13.82 -4.85 -13.64
C GLY A 141 13.43 -3.55 -14.35
N ARG A 142 12.37 -2.86 -13.90
CA ARG A 142 11.89 -1.59 -14.46
C ARG A 142 11.88 -0.46 -13.42
N PRO A 143 13.04 -0.01 -12.90
CA PRO A 143 13.08 1.00 -11.84
C PRO A 143 12.53 2.36 -12.26
N ASN A 144 12.57 2.68 -13.55
CA ASN A 144 11.91 3.85 -14.12
C ASN A 144 10.40 3.88 -13.83
N ARG A 145 9.73 2.72 -13.65
CA ARG A 145 8.31 2.66 -13.28
C ARG A 145 8.06 3.14 -11.84
N ILE A 146 9.02 2.96 -10.93
CA ILE A 146 8.95 3.56 -9.58
C ILE A 146 8.89 5.08 -9.69
N ALA A 147 9.67 5.68 -10.59
CA ALA A 147 9.70 7.12 -10.75
C ALA A 147 8.36 7.68 -11.24
N VAL A 148 7.78 7.07 -12.27
CA VAL A 148 6.48 7.47 -12.81
C VAL A 148 5.40 7.39 -11.73
N ARG A 149 5.28 6.24 -11.05
CA ARG A 149 4.26 6.04 -10.02
C ARG A 149 4.51 6.89 -8.78
N GLY A 150 5.77 7.11 -8.42
CA GLY A 150 6.15 8.02 -7.35
C GLY A 150 5.70 9.45 -7.63
N VAL A 151 5.93 9.97 -8.83
CA VAL A 151 5.47 11.31 -9.23
C VAL A 151 3.95 11.40 -9.25
N ASP A 152 3.26 10.41 -9.80
CA ASP A 152 1.78 10.35 -9.79
C ASP A 152 1.25 10.47 -8.35
N LEU A 153 1.77 9.67 -7.42
CA LEU A 153 1.33 9.67 -6.02
C LEU A 153 1.76 10.93 -5.26
N LEU A 154 2.86 11.59 -5.64
CA LEU A 154 3.25 12.90 -5.10
C LEU A 154 2.37 14.04 -5.58
N GLY A 155 1.68 13.87 -6.72
CA GLY A 155 0.70 14.83 -7.24
C GLY A 155 -0.69 14.68 -6.62
N ILE A 156 -0.97 13.53 -6.00
CA ILE A 156 -2.28 13.17 -5.50
C ILE A 156 -2.31 13.32 -3.96
N ARG A 157 -3.18 14.21 -3.43
CA ARG A 157 -3.43 14.34 -1.98
C ARG A 157 -4.25 13.16 -1.42
N ILE A 158 -3.87 11.91 -1.69
CA ILE A 158 -4.53 10.70 -1.15
C ILE A 158 -3.79 10.19 0.11
N LYS A 159 -3.47 11.06 1.08
CA LYS A 159 -3.09 10.55 2.42
C LYS A 159 -4.28 9.92 3.17
N ARG A 160 -5.53 10.18 2.73
CA ARG A 160 -6.74 9.78 3.46
C ARG A 160 -7.39 8.48 2.97
N SER A 161 -7.28 8.13 1.69
CA SER A 161 -8.01 6.98 1.12
C SER A 161 -7.32 5.64 1.37
N PHE A 162 -5.99 5.62 1.52
CA PHE A 162 -5.24 4.39 1.84
C PHE A 162 -5.40 3.97 3.30
N GLY A 163 -5.45 4.93 4.23
CA GLY A 163 -5.63 4.66 5.66
C GLY A 163 -7.05 4.32 6.10
N SER A 164 -8.07 4.56 5.27
CA SER A 164 -9.48 4.34 5.66
C SER A 164 -9.96 2.90 5.47
N ALA A 165 -9.38 2.13 4.54
CA ALA A 165 -9.76 0.73 4.32
C ALA A 165 -9.25 -0.20 5.44
N LEU A 166 -8.14 0.13 6.11
CA LEU A 166 -7.52 -0.68 7.17
C LEU A 166 -7.90 -0.26 8.60
N ASN A 167 -8.57 0.87 8.80
CA ASN A 167 -8.91 1.37 10.14
C ASN A 167 -10.26 0.86 10.67
N LEU A 168 -10.95 0.01 9.89
CA LEU A 168 -12.24 -0.61 10.25
C LEU A 168 -12.10 -1.91 11.06
N GLY A 169 -10.93 -2.20 11.66
CA GLY A 169 -10.76 -3.45 12.42
C GLY A 169 -9.48 -3.54 13.23
N THR A 170 -9.18 -2.53 14.06
CA THR A 170 -8.05 -2.60 15.01
C THR A 170 -8.54 -2.48 16.47
N PRO A 171 -7.90 -3.19 17.44
CA PRO A 171 -8.28 -3.14 18.86
C PRO A 171 -8.21 -1.75 19.49
N SER A 172 -7.47 -0.82 18.87
CA SER A 172 -7.33 0.58 19.27
C SER A 172 -8.45 1.49 18.76
N ASN A 173 -9.40 0.97 17.96
CA ASN A 173 -10.58 1.68 17.47
C ASN A 173 -11.87 0.88 17.78
N PRO A 174 -12.42 1.00 19.00
CA PRO A 174 -13.56 0.19 19.44
C PRO A 174 -14.84 0.47 18.64
N ILE A 175 -15.00 1.69 18.12
CA ILE A 175 -16.18 2.09 17.33
C ILE A 175 -16.10 1.50 15.92
N GLY A 176 -14.93 1.59 15.25
CA GLY A 176 -14.73 0.99 13.92
C GLY A 176 -14.89 -0.53 13.94
N THR A 177 -14.36 -1.18 14.99
CA THR A 177 -14.49 -2.62 15.21
C THR A 177 -15.96 -3.01 15.48
N ALA A 178 -16.67 -2.26 16.34
CA ALA A 178 -18.10 -2.51 16.59
C ALA A 178 -18.95 -2.35 15.31
N LEU A 179 -18.67 -1.35 14.47
CA LEU A 179 -19.39 -1.15 13.20
C LEU A 179 -19.10 -2.27 12.18
N LEU A 180 -17.87 -2.78 12.12
CA LEU A 180 -17.54 -3.95 11.31
C LEU A 180 -18.30 -5.20 11.80
N TYR A 181 -18.29 -5.46 13.11
CA TYR A 181 -19.02 -6.60 13.69
C TYR A 181 -20.54 -6.48 13.52
N LEU A 182 -21.11 -5.28 13.64
CA LEU A 182 -22.53 -5.02 13.37
C LEU A 182 -22.87 -5.16 11.89
N GLY A 183 -21.97 -4.77 10.98
CA GLY A 183 -22.12 -4.99 9.54
C GLY A 183 -22.10 -6.48 9.18
N VAL A 184 -21.15 -7.24 9.72
CA VAL A 184 -21.06 -8.71 9.54
C VAL A 184 -22.24 -9.43 10.18
N ALA A 185 -22.66 -9.04 11.39
CA ALA A 185 -23.83 -9.60 12.06
C ALA A 185 -25.15 -9.23 11.36
N GLY A 186 -25.24 -8.02 10.79
CA GLY A 186 -26.37 -7.61 9.95
C GLY A 186 -26.44 -8.42 8.66
N LEU A 187 -25.29 -8.66 8.01
CA LEU A 187 -25.17 -9.58 6.86
C LEU A 187 -25.55 -11.02 7.24
N TYR A 188 -25.22 -11.46 8.45
CA TYR A 188 -25.57 -12.77 9.01
C TYR A 188 -27.08 -12.92 9.28
N TRP A 189 -27.77 -11.82 9.59
CA TRP A 189 -29.21 -11.80 9.88
C TRP A 189 -30.09 -11.59 8.63
N LEU A 190 -29.51 -11.00 7.57
CA LEU A 190 -30.20 -10.68 6.31
C LEU A 190 -30.06 -11.76 5.23
N ALA A 191 -29.25 -12.81 5.46
CA ALA A 191 -29.09 -13.94 4.54
C ALA A 191 -29.62 -15.24 5.20
N PRO A 192 -30.32 -16.13 4.46
CA PRO A 192 -30.86 -17.38 5.01
C PRO A 192 -29.73 -18.38 5.38
N PRO A 193 -30.00 -19.41 6.22
CA PRO A 193 -28.96 -20.14 6.91
C PRO A 193 -28.03 -20.94 5.97
N ILE A 194 -26.73 -20.81 6.24
CA ILE A 194 -25.59 -21.40 5.56
C ILE A 194 -25.41 -22.87 5.97
N ASP A 195 -26.29 -23.76 5.52
CA ASP A 195 -26.02 -25.20 5.66
C ASP A 195 -25.28 -25.73 4.42
N GLU A 196 -25.67 -25.26 3.22
CA GLU A 196 -25.03 -25.66 1.96
C GLU A 196 -23.64 -25.03 1.75
N PHE A 197 -23.44 -23.76 2.12
CA PHE A 197 -22.15 -23.08 1.92
C PHE A 197 -21.07 -23.57 2.89
N ALA A 198 -21.42 -23.84 4.16
CA ALA A 198 -20.48 -24.44 5.10
C ALA A 198 -20.03 -25.83 4.63
N THR A 199 -20.97 -26.62 4.11
CA THR A 199 -20.70 -27.97 3.59
C THR A 199 -19.84 -27.91 2.31
N ALA A 200 -20.10 -26.97 1.41
CA ALA A 200 -19.35 -26.79 0.16
C ALA A 200 -17.89 -26.33 0.35
N VAL A 201 -17.59 -25.61 1.44
CA VAL A 201 -16.22 -25.12 1.71
C VAL A 201 -15.41 -26.13 2.53
N THR A 202 -16.07 -27.06 3.24
CA THR A 202 -15.39 -28.13 3.99
C THR A 202 -15.16 -29.41 3.18
N ASP A 203 -15.84 -29.59 2.04
CA ASP A 203 -15.59 -30.70 1.10
C ASP A 203 -14.47 -30.32 0.10
N PRO A 204 -13.30 -31.00 0.12
CA PRO A 204 -12.16 -30.69 -0.74
C PRO A 204 -12.48 -30.75 -2.25
N ALA A 205 -13.44 -31.57 -2.67
CA ALA A 205 -13.83 -31.68 -4.09
C ALA A 205 -14.71 -30.50 -4.54
N ALA A 206 -15.59 -30.03 -3.66
CA ALA A 206 -16.43 -28.86 -3.90
C ALA A 206 -15.60 -27.56 -3.91
N TYR A 207 -14.59 -27.45 -3.04
CA TYR A 207 -13.65 -26.32 -3.02
C TYR A 207 -12.86 -26.18 -4.33
N GLN A 208 -12.36 -27.30 -4.89
CA GLN A 208 -11.65 -27.27 -6.18
C GLN A 208 -12.57 -26.84 -7.33
N THR A 209 -13.82 -27.30 -7.33
CA THR A 209 -14.82 -26.92 -8.34
C THR A 209 -15.21 -25.43 -8.24
N LEU A 210 -15.28 -24.89 -7.01
CA LEU A 210 -15.55 -23.47 -6.75
C LEU A 210 -14.37 -22.59 -7.20
N ALA A 211 -13.14 -23.02 -6.93
CA ALA A 211 -11.92 -22.33 -7.37
C ALA A 211 -11.78 -22.27 -8.89
N GLU A 212 -12.26 -23.29 -9.62
CA GLU A 212 -12.29 -23.29 -11.09
C GLU A 212 -13.37 -22.36 -11.68
N ARG A 213 -14.50 -22.16 -10.98
CA ARG A 213 -15.59 -21.26 -11.38
C ARG A 213 -15.34 -19.77 -11.10
N LEU A 214 -14.43 -19.45 -10.19
CA LEU A 214 -14.06 -18.08 -9.82
C LEU A 214 -13.00 -17.44 -10.76
N ARG A 215 -12.87 -17.94 -11.99
CA ARG A 215 -12.01 -17.30 -13.00
C ARG A 215 -12.63 -15.96 -13.43
N PRO A 216 -11.87 -14.83 -13.44
CA PRO A 216 -12.40 -13.48 -13.66
C PRO A 216 -12.99 -13.18 -15.06
N SER A 217 -13.15 -14.18 -15.93
CA SER A 217 -13.51 -14.00 -17.33
C SER A 217 -14.92 -14.43 -17.71
N ASP A 218 -15.73 -14.94 -16.77
CA ASP A 218 -17.07 -15.46 -17.10
C ASP A 218 -18.23 -14.53 -16.68
N GLN A 219 -19.24 -14.51 -17.55
CA GLN A 219 -20.40 -13.60 -17.59
C GLN A 219 -21.28 -13.58 -16.32
N TRP A 220 -21.07 -14.50 -15.38
CA TRP A 220 -21.81 -14.57 -14.13
C TRP A 220 -21.44 -13.43 -13.16
N PHE A 221 -20.21 -12.92 -13.22
CA PHE A 221 -19.76 -11.81 -12.35
C PHE A 221 -20.48 -10.49 -12.68
N GLU A 222 -20.73 -10.23 -13.96
CA GLU A 222 -21.54 -9.09 -14.44
C GLU A 222 -22.99 -9.18 -13.92
N ASN A 223 -23.57 -10.37 -13.90
CA ASN A 223 -24.95 -10.59 -13.42
C ASN A 223 -25.06 -10.40 -11.90
N VAL A 224 -24.10 -10.91 -11.13
CA VAL A 224 -24.03 -10.68 -9.68
C VAL A 224 -23.87 -9.19 -9.37
N TRP A 225 -23.05 -8.47 -10.15
CA TRP A 225 -22.87 -7.04 -9.97
C TRP A 225 -24.13 -6.23 -10.32
N ALA A 226 -24.87 -6.65 -11.36
CA ALA A 226 -26.14 -6.05 -11.75
C ALA A 226 -27.23 -6.26 -10.68
N GLU A 227 -27.33 -7.46 -10.10
CA GLU A 227 -28.28 -7.75 -9.02
C GLU A 227 -27.94 -7.02 -7.72
N LEU A 228 -26.66 -6.89 -7.40
CA LEU A 228 -26.20 -6.12 -6.24
C LEU A 228 -26.52 -4.63 -6.41
N LEU A 229 -26.30 -4.07 -7.60
CA LEU A 229 -26.67 -2.69 -7.94
C LEU A 229 -28.18 -2.47 -7.92
N ALA A 230 -28.97 -3.44 -8.39
CA ALA A 230 -30.43 -3.38 -8.32
C ALA A 230 -30.91 -3.37 -6.86
N THR A 231 -30.33 -4.23 -6.02
CA THR A 231 -30.65 -4.32 -4.58
C THR A 231 -30.29 -3.03 -3.84
N VAL A 232 -29.11 -2.45 -4.13
CA VAL A 232 -28.69 -1.16 -3.56
C VAL A 232 -29.61 -0.01 -4.00
N ARG A 233 -30.08 0.00 -5.26
CA ARG A 233 -31.05 1.00 -5.74
C ARG A 233 -32.41 0.88 -5.05
N THR A 234 -32.91 -0.34 -4.87
CA THR A 234 -34.19 -0.58 -4.18
C THR A 234 -34.11 -0.18 -2.70
N ALA A 235 -32.98 -0.47 -2.04
CA ALA A 235 -32.71 -0.02 -0.68
C ALA A 235 -32.65 1.52 -0.59
N ALA A 236 -31.96 2.18 -1.52
CA ALA A 236 -31.88 3.64 -1.58
C ALA A 236 -33.23 4.31 -1.82
N GLN A 237 -34.10 3.72 -2.66
CA GLN A 237 -35.46 4.22 -2.91
C GLN A 237 -36.37 4.05 -1.68
N THR A 238 -36.23 2.95 -0.96
CA THR A 238 -36.96 2.69 0.28
C THR A 238 -36.53 3.66 1.39
N VAL A 239 -35.25 4.02 1.44
CA VAL A 239 -34.75 5.04 2.39
C VAL A 239 -35.23 6.44 1.99
N ALA A 240 -35.29 6.75 0.70
CA ALA A 240 -35.79 8.04 0.22
C ALA A 240 -37.31 8.22 0.43
N SER A 241 -38.10 7.14 0.43
CA SER A 241 -39.55 7.19 0.71
C SER A 241 -39.89 7.25 2.21
N LEU A 242 -38.90 7.07 3.08
CA LEU A 242 -39.01 7.16 4.55
C LEU A 242 -38.47 8.48 5.12
N ALA A 243 -37.94 9.37 4.26
CA ALA A 243 -37.59 10.74 4.66
C ALA A 243 -38.84 11.65 4.59
N PRO A 244 -39.08 12.51 5.59
CA PRO A 244 -40.30 13.33 5.69
C PRO A 244 -40.38 14.44 4.64
#